data_AF-A0A7S3TLA4-F1
#
_entry.id   AF-A0A7S3TLA4-F1
#
_cell.length_a   1.000
_cell.length_b   1.000
_cell.length_c   1.000
_cell.angle_alpha   90.00
_cell.angle_beta   90.00
_cell.angle_gamma   90.00
#
_symmetry.space_group_name_H-M   'P 1'
#
loop_
_entity.id
_entity.type
_entity.pdbx_description
1 polymer ?
#
loop_
_entity_poly.entity_id
_entity_poly.type
_entity_poly.pdbx_seq_one_letter_code
_entity_poly.pdbx_strand_id
1 'polypeptide(L)'
;SVPMIGFISACQKLMLTAGVKDFSLHDLVKPDARRLRRNISAVINLAKYHEDKLPEYMQYSQQTDALINEKAALEEENERLLLARREAENKRAEEEPALHKLEAENEQRQVTVRELFNSHTAILNESHSLKAKVQETR
;
A
#
# COMPACT_ATOMS: atom_id res chain seq x y z
N SER A 1 -14.64 -14.14 -51.62
CA SER A 1 -14.84 -12.88 -50.86
C SER A 1 -13.98 -12.93 -49.61
N VAL A 2 -13.21 -11.88 -49.30
CA VAL A 2 -12.34 -11.78 -48.10
C VAL A 2 -13.01 -12.22 -46.78
N PRO A 3 -14.31 -11.93 -46.54
CA PRO A 3 -15.02 -12.40 -45.33
C PRO A 3 -15.06 -13.93 -45.17
N MET A 4 -15.15 -14.68 -46.28
CA MET A 4 -15.24 -16.14 -46.22
C MET A 4 -13.91 -16.78 -45.78
N ILE A 5 -12.78 -16.15 -46.10
CA ILE A 5 -11.43 -16.60 -45.71
C ILE A 5 -11.21 -16.38 -44.20
N GLY A 6 -11.67 -15.25 -43.66
CA GLY A 6 -11.63 -15.00 -42.23
C GLY A 6 -12.49 -16.00 -41.44
N PHE A 7 -13.70 -16.28 -41.94
CA PHE A 7 -14.61 -17.24 -41.33
C PHE A 7 -14.03 -18.67 -41.31
N ILE A 8 -13.55 -19.19 -42.44
CA ILE A 8 -12.96 -20.54 -42.48
C ILE A 8 -11.73 -20.64 -41.57
N SER A 9 -10.90 -19.59 -41.50
CA SER A 9 -9.74 -19.57 -40.59
C SER A 9 -10.17 -19.66 -39.12
N ALA A 10 -11.21 -18.93 -38.72
CA ALA A 10 -11.75 -18.98 -37.36
C ALA A 10 -12.33 -20.37 -37.04
N CYS A 11 -13.11 -20.95 -37.96
CA CYS A 11 -13.65 -22.30 -37.80
C CYS A 11 -12.54 -23.35 -37.69
N GLN A 12 -11.50 -23.28 -38.53
CA GLN A 12 -10.36 -24.19 -38.45
C GLN A 12 -9.63 -24.11 -37.11
N LYS A 13 -9.44 -22.92 -36.56
CA LYS A 13 -8.87 -22.74 -35.22
C LYS A 13 -9.74 -23.37 -34.14
N LEU A 14 -11.05 -23.09 -34.15
CA LEU A 14 -11.99 -23.70 -33.20
C LEU A 14 -11.97 -25.23 -33.28
N MET A 15 -12.06 -25.77 -34.50
CA MET A 15 -12.08 -27.21 -34.72
C MET A 15 -10.77 -27.87 -34.31
N LEU A 16 -9.62 -27.20 -34.52
CA LEU A 16 -8.33 -27.65 -34.02
C LEU A 16 -8.30 -27.73 -32.48
N THR A 17 -8.83 -26.71 -31.80
CA THR A 17 -8.99 -26.71 -30.33
C THR A 17 -9.93 -27.82 -29.85
N ALA A 18 -10.99 -28.11 -30.62
CA ALA A 18 -11.90 -29.23 -30.36
C ALA A 18 -11.30 -30.61 -30.70
N GLY A 19 -10.07 -30.67 -31.23
CA GLY A 19 -9.36 -31.92 -31.55
C GLY A 19 -9.54 -32.44 -32.97
N VAL A 20 -10.17 -31.68 -33.87
CA VAL A 20 -10.38 -32.03 -35.28
C VAL A 20 -9.35 -31.31 -36.16
N LYS A 21 -8.38 -32.07 -36.70
CA LYS A 21 -7.24 -31.53 -37.47
C LYS A 21 -7.51 -31.41 -38.98
N ASP A 22 -8.51 -32.12 -39.50
CA ASP A 22 -8.80 -32.27 -40.93
C ASP A 22 -10.00 -31.43 -41.41
N PHE A 23 -10.39 -30.40 -40.64
CA PHE A 23 -11.49 -29.50 -40.98
C PHE A 23 -11.14 -28.60 -42.17
N SER A 24 -12.00 -28.56 -43.18
CA SER A 24 -11.76 -27.80 -44.41
C SER A 24 -13.01 -27.07 -44.90
N LEU A 25 -12.85 -26.22 -45.90
CA LEU A 25 -13.96 -25.50 -46.54
C LEU A 25 -15.06 -26.44 -47.06
N HIS A 26 -14.71 -27.68 -47.43
CA HIS A 26 -15.66 -28.68 -47.87
C HIS A 26 -16.69 -29.03 -46.78
N ASP A 27 -16.27 -29.06 -45.51
CA ASP A 27 -17.16 -29.35 -44.38
C ASP A 27 -18.25 -28.27 -44.19
N LEU A 28 -18.03 -27.08 -44.73
CA LEU A 28 -18.99 -25.97 -44.70
C LEU A 28 -19.87 -25.91 -45.94
N VAL A 29 -19.27 -26.05 -47.12
CA VAL A 29 -19.96 -25.83 -48.41
C VAL A 29 -20.68 -27.09 -48.88
N LYS A 30 -20.16 -28.27 -48.54
CA LYS A 30 -20.74 -29.57 -48.94
C LYS A 30 -20.57 -30.58 -47.80
N PRO A 31 -21.36 -30.46 -46.72
CA PRO A 31 -21.19 -31.28 -45.54
C PRO A 31 -21.53 -32.75 -45.82
N ASP A 32 -20.61 -33.64 -45.46
CA ASP A 32 -20.87 -35.06 -45.35
C ASP A 32 -21.53 -35.37 -43.98
N ALA A 33 -22.60 -36.18 -43.97
CA ALA A 33 -23.39 -36.43 -42.77
C ALA A 33 -22.58 -37.08 -41.63
N ARG A 34 -21.59 -37.92 -41.96
CA ARG A 34 -20.74 -38.58 -40.97
C ARG A 34 -19.71 -37.59 -40.41
N ARG A 35 -19.05 -36.82 -41.28
CA ARG A 35 -18.08 -35.79 -40.87
C ARG A 35 -18.74 -34.68 -40.05
N LEU A 36 -19.91 -34.22 -40.48
CA LEU A 36 -20.67 -33.19 -39.77
C LEU A 36 -20.99 -33.62 -38.33
N ARG A 37 -21.51 -34.84 -38.16
CA ARG A 37 -21.82 -35.39 -36.83
C ARG A 37 -20.57 -35.48 -35.94
N ARG A 38 -19.45 -35.96 -36.49
CA ARG A 38 -18.16 -36.01 -35.78
C ARG A 38 -17.71 -34.61 -35.34
N ASN A 39 -17.75 -33.64 -36.25
CA ASN A 39 -17.29 -32.27 -36.00
C ASN A 39 -18.17 -31.58 -34.95
N ILE A 40 -19.50 -31.69 -35.04
CA ILE A 40 -20.42 -31.14 -34.05
C ILE A 40 -20.22 -31.82 -32.68
N SER A 41 -20.02 -33.13 -32.65
CA SER A 41 -19.76 -33.84 -31.38
C SER A 41 -18.48 -33.36 -30.70
N ALA A 42 -17.43 -33.08 -31.48
CA ALA A 42 -16.19 -32.50 -30.96
C ALA A 42 -16.42 -31.10 -30.36
N VAL A 43 -17.20 -30.25 -31.03
CA VAL A 43 -17.55 -28.91 -30.53
C VAL A 43 -18.38 -28.99 -29.24
N ILE A 44 -19.35 -29.91 -29.17
CA ILE A 44 -20.16 -30.13 -27.96
C ILE A 44 -19.27 -30.58 -26.80
N ASN A 45 -18.32 -31.48 -27.04
CA ASN A 45 -17.40 -31.93 -26.00
C ASN A 45 -16.49 -30.80 -25.51
N LEU A 46 -16.01 -29.94 -26.43
CA LEU A 46 -15.26 -28.74 -26.06
C LEU A 46 -16.11 -27.79 -25.20
N ALA A 47 -17.37 -27.57 -25.58
CA ALA A 47 -18.28 -26.71 -24.82
C ALA A 47 -18.53 -27.25 -23.40
N LYS A 48 -18.75 -28.56 -23.26
CA LYS A 48 -18.90 -29.21 -21.95
C LYS A 48 -17.64 -29.06 -21.09
N TYR A 49 -16.47 -29.31 -21.67
CA TYR A 49 -15.21 -29.11 -20.96
C TYR A 49 -15.02 -27.65 -20.51
N HIS A 50 -15.38 -26.69 -21.37
CA HIS A 50 -15.34 -25.28 -21.02
C HIS A 50 -16.29 -24.96 -19.86
N GLU A 51 -17.53 -25.48 -19.88
CA GLU A 51 -18.49 -25.32 -18.79
C GLU A 51 -17.98 -25.91 -17.46
N ASP A 52 -17.36 -27.09 -17.51
CA ASP A 52 -16.78 -27.74 -16.33
C ASP A 52 -15.62 -26.93 -15.74
N LYS A 53 -14.86 -26.23 -16.59
CA LYS A 53 -13.70 -25.42 -16.17
C LYS A 53 -14.03 -23.98 -15.83
N LEU A 54 -15.17 -23.47 -16.28
CA LEU A 54 -15.56 -22.08 -16.07
C LEU A 54 -15.59 -21.67 -14.58
N PRO A 55 -16.12 -22.47 -13.63
CA PRO A 55 -16.12 -22.11 -12.21
C PRO A 55 -14.72 -21.93 -11.63
N GLU A 56 -13.79 -22.81 -12.00
CA GLU A 56 -12.38 -22.73 -11.59
C GLU A 56 -11.73 -21.44 -12.11
N TYR A 57 -11.94 -21.11 -13.39
CA TYR A 57 -11.46 -19.84 -13.96
C TYR A 57 -12.10 -18.61 -13.30
N MET A 58 -13.40 -18.64 -13.02
CA MET A 58 -14.10 -17.56 -12.33
C MET A 58 -13.52 -17.33 -10.93
N GLN A 59 -13.19 -18.39 -10.20
CA GLN A 59 -12.54 -18.29 -8.90
C GLN A 59 -11.18 -17.60 -9.01
N TYR A 60 -10.32 -17.99 -9.95
CA TYR A 60 -9.02 -17.34 -10.15
C TYR A 60 -9.17 -15.89 -10.60
N SER A 61 -10.16 -15.58 -11.44
CA SER A 61 -10.45 -14.21 -11.86
C SER A 61 -10.82 -13.34 -10.65
N GLN A 62 -11.74 -13.82 -9.80
CA GLN A 62 -12.15 -13.10 -8.59
C GLN A 62 -10.98 -12.90 -7.62
N GLN A 63 -10.13 -13.90 -7.44
CA GLN A 63 -8.93 -13.78 -6.60
C GLN A 63 -7.95 -12.74 -7.16
N THR A 64 -7.77 -12.73 -8.49
CA THR A 64 -6.90 -11.76 -9.16
C THR A 64 -7.45 -10.35 -8.99
N ASP A 65 -8.75 -10.15 -9.20
CA ASP A 65 -9.40 -8.85 -9.03
C ASP A 65 -9.32 -8.37 -7.57
N ALA A 66 -9.50 -9.27 -6.60
CA ALA A 66 -9.34 -8.95 -5.19
C ALA A 66 -7.91 -8.49 -4.85
N LEU A 67 -6.89 -9.20 -5.35
CA LEU A 67 -5.49 -8.84 -5.15
C LEU A 67 -5.12 -7.51 -5.81
N ILE A 68 -5.68 -7.21 -7.00
CA ILE A 68 -5.47 -5.92 -7.67
C ILE A 68 -6.04 -4.79 -6.81
N ASN A 69 -7.24 -4.96 -6.27
CA ASN A 69 -7.88 -3.97 -5.41
C ASN A 69 -7.13 -3.78 -4.08
N GLU A 70 -6.70 -4.87 -3.45
CA GLU A 70 -5.91 -4.81 -2.21
C GLU A 70 -4.57 -4.10 -2.44
N LYS A 71 -3.87 -4.42 -3.53
CA LYS A 71 -2.64 -3.75 -3.91
C LYS A 71 -2.85 -2.24 -4.07
N ALA A 72 -3.89 -1.82 -4.81
CA ALA A 72 -4.18 -0.41 -5.02
C ALA A 72 -4.46 0.32 -3.69
N ALA A 73 -5.23 -0.28 -2.79
CA ALA A 73 -5.51 0.28 -1.47
C ALA A 73 -4.25 0.41 -0.61
N LEU A 74 -3.37 -0.58 -0.64
CA LEU A 74 -2.09 -0.55 0.09
C LEU A 74 -1.12 0.49 -0.50
N GLU A 75 -1.10 0.67 -1.82
CA GLU A 75 -0.29 1.70 -2.48
C GLU A 75 -0.76 3.10 -2.07
N GLU A 76 -2.06 3.36 -2.07
CA GLU A 76 -2.65 4.63 -1.62
C GLU A 76 -2.33 4.91 -0.13
N GLU A 77 -2.49 3.92 0.74
CA GLU A 77 -2.16 4.05 2.16
C GLU A 77 -0.67 4.30 2.39
N ASN A 78 0.20 3.64 1.62
CA ASN A 78 1.64 3.84 1.71
C ASN A 78 2.02 5.27 1.32
N GLU A 79 1.47 5.79 0.21
CA GLU A 79 1.68 7.17 -0.20
C GLU A 79 1.21 8.16 0.88
N ARG A 80 0.03 7.94 1.45
CA ARG A 80 -0.50 8.76 2.55
C ARG A 80 0.43 8.76 3.77
N LEU A 81 0.92 7.59 4.18
CA LEU A 81 1.83 7.46 5.31
C LEU A 81 3.20 8.10 5.03
N LEU A 82 3.72 7.99 3.80
CA LEU A 82 4.97 8.63 3.42
C LEU A 82 4.88 10.16 3.47
N LEU A 83 3.75 10.73 3.03
CA LEU A 83 3.50 12.17 3.14
C LEU A 83 3.42 12.61 4.60
N ALA A 84 2.62 11.90 5.42
CA ALA A 84 2.50 12.20 6.85
C ALA A 84 3.85 12.11 7.58
N ARG A 85 4.68 11.12 7.23
CA ARG A 85 6.02 10.97 7.79
C ARG A 85 6.92 12.16 7.45
N ARG A 86 6.91 12.60 6.18
CA ARG A 86 7.69 13.77 5.74
C ARG A 86 7.25 15.04 6.45
N GLU A 87 5.94 15.26 6.60
CA GLU A 87 5.42 16.40 7.34
C GLU A 87 5.86 16.40 8.81
N ALA A 88 5.83 15.24 9.47
CA ALA A 88 6.30 15.10 10.84
C ALA A 88 7.82 15.33 10.97
N GLU A 89 8.61 14.81 10.03
CA GLU A 89 10.06 15.04 9.97
C GLU A 89 10.39 16.52 9.79
N ASN A 90 9.67 17.22 8.90
CA ASN A 90 9.86 18.66 8.66
C ASN A 90 9.50 19.48 9.90
N LYS A 91 8.36 19.21 10.54
CA LYS A 91 7.96 19.89 11.78
C LYS A 91 8.98 19.70 12.89
N ARG A 92 9.48 18.47 13.07
CA ARG A 92 10.54 18.20 14.04
C ARG A 92 11.79 19.00 13.73
N ALA A 93 12.24 19.03 12.48
CA ALA A 93 13.42 19.80 12.08
C ALA A 93 13.25 21.32 12.30
N GLU A 94 12.04 21.85 12.15
CA GLU A 94 11.72 23.26 12.44
C GLU A 94 11.69 23.56 13.95
N GLU A 95 11.17 22.63 14.75
CA GLU A 95 11.01 22.77 16.20
C GLU A 95 12.31 22.51 16.98
N GLU A 96 13.18 21.61 16.51
CA GLU A 96 14.45 21.21 17.14
C GLU A 96 15.35 22.40 17.56
N PRO A 97 15.61 23.42 16.71
CA PRO A 97 16.43 24.55 17.11
C PRO A 97 15.76 25.45 18.16
N ALA A 98 14.43 25.56 18.14
CA ALA A 98 13.69 26.31 19.15
C ALA A 98 13.70 25.57 20.49
N LEU A 99 13.54 24.24 20.45
CA LEU A 99 13.63 23.36 21.61
C LEU A 99 15.01 23.47 22.28
N HIS A 100 16.08 23.33 21.51
CA HIS A 100 17.45 23.47 22.02
C HIS A 100 17.74 24.84 22.65
N LYS A 101 17.21 25.92 22.07
CA LYS A 101 17.32 27.26 22.68
C LYS A 101 16.58 27.32 24.02
N LEU A 102 15.36 26.81 24.08
CA LEU A 102 14.57 26.78 25.31
C LEU A 102 15.24 25.93 26.40
N GLU A 103 15.83 24.79 26.03
CA GLU A 103 16.58 23.92 26.94
C GLU A 103 17.79 24.66 27.53
N ALA A 104 18.59 25.31 26.67
CA ALA A 104 19.74 26.11 27.11
C ALA A 104 19.31 27.28 28.02
N GLU A 105 18.22 27.98 27.70
CA GLU A 105 17.69 29.03 28.56
C GLU A 105 17.21 28.49 29.91
N ASN A 106 16.56 27.33 29.92
CA ASN A 106 16.12 26.69 31.16
C ASN A 106 17.30 26.27 32.04
N GLU A 107 18.33 25.68 31.44
CA GLU A 107 19.55 25.30 32.15
C GLU A 107 20.23 26.52 32.78
N GLN A 108 20.34 27.61 32.01
CA GLN A 108 20.89 28.88 32.51
C GLN A 108 20.05 29.45 33.67
N ARG A 109 18.71 29.44 33.54
CA ARG A 109 17.79 29.88 34.60
C ARG A 109 17.94 29.02 35.86
N GLN A 110 18.11 27.71 35.73
CA GLN A 110 18.33 26.82 36.88
C GLN A 110 19.64 27.14 37.61
N VAL A 111 20.71 27.45 36.87
CA VAL A 111 21.98 27.90 37.44
C VAL A 111 21.77 29.21 38.21
N THR A 112 21.14 30.21 37.59
CA THR A 112 20.87 31.50 38.24
C THR A 112 20.00 31.36 39.48
N VAL A 113 18.97 30.50 39.46
CA VAL A 113 18.13 30.22 40.63
C VAL A 113 18.96 29.62 41.77
N ARG A 114 19.88 28.69 41.48
CA ARG A 114 20.79 28.13 42.49
C ARG A 114 21.72 29.20 43.06
N GLU A 115 22.31 30.04 42.22
CA GLU A 115 23.20 31.12 42.65
C GLU A 115 22.49 32.13 43.55
N LEU A 116 21.30 32.58 43.15
CA LEU A 116 20.47 33.48 43.93
C LEU A 116 20.06 32.87 45.27
N PHE A 117 19.71 31.57 45.29
CA PHE A 117 19.39 30.86 46.52
C PHE A 117 20.58 30.80 47.48
N ASN A 118 21.78 30.51 46.96
CA ASN A 118 23.00 30.50 47.75
C ASN A 118 23.33 31.89 48.32
N SER A 119 23.21 32.94 47.49
CA SER A 119 23.43 34.33 47.92
C SER A 119 22.42 34.77 48.97
N HIS A 120 21.14 34.48 48.78
CA HIS A 120 20.08 34.77 49.75
C HIS A 120 20.34 34.08 51.09
N THR A 121 20.77 32.81 51.07
CA THR A 121 21.13 32.06 52.28
C THR A 121 22.33 32.68 53.00
N ALA A 122 23.35 33.13 52.27
CA ALA A 122 24.52 33.81 52.83
C ALA A 122 24.13 35.15 53.50
N ILE A 123 23.32 35.97 52.82
CA ILE A 123 22.84 37.26 53.35
C ILE A 123 21.95 37.04 54.58
N LEU A 124 21.09 36.02 54.58
CA LEU A 124 20.29 35.67 55.75
C LEU A 124 21.18 35.34 56.95
N ASN A 125 22.19 34.48 56.76
CA ASN A 125 23.13 34.12 57.81
C ASN A 125 23.89 35.35 58.34
N GLU A 126 24.32 36.24 57.44
CA GLU A 126 24.98 37.49 57.81
C GLU A 126 24.04 38.42 58.60
N SER A 127 22.79 38.59 58.15
CA SER A 127 21.75 39.36 58.86
C SER A 127 21.48 38.80 60.25
N HIS A 128 21.38 37.48 60.39
CA HIS A 128 21.25 36.81 61.68
C HIS A 128 22.46 37.09 62.60
N SER A 129 23.68 36.99 62.05
CA SER A 129 24.90 37.27 62.81
C SER A 129 25.00 38.73 63.26
N LEU A 130 24.58 39.69 62.42
CA LEU A 130 24.57 41.11 62.73
C LEU A 130 23.50 41.45 63.78
N LYS A 131 22.30 40.86 63.68
CA LYS A 131 21.27 41.00 64.71
C LYS A 131 21.73 40.47 66.07
N ALA A 132 22.42 39.33 66.08
CA ALA A 132 23.01 38.78 67.31
C ALA A 132 24.05 39.74 67.92
N LYS A 133 24.97 40.28 67.11
CA LYS A 133 25.94 41.28 67.57
C LYS A 133 25.30 42.56 68.10
N VAL A 134 24.22 43.04 67.46
CA VAL A 134 23.48 44.23 67.90
C VAL A 134 22.72 43.98 69.22
N GLN A 135 22.25 42.75 69.47
CA GLN A 135 21.67 42.36 70.75
C GLN A 135 22.72 42.23 71.86
N GLU A 136 23.94 41.79 71.56
CA GLU A 136 25.04 41.75 72.55
C GLU A 136 25.58 43.13 72.92
N THR A 137 25.43 44.14 72.05
CA THR A 137 25.93 45.51 72.29
C THR A 137 24.88 46.43 72.94
N ARG A 138 23.74 45.90 73.38
CA ARG A 138 22.65 46.64 74.04
C ARG A 138 22.49 46.22 75.49
#